data_AF-W2ZX35-F1
#
_entry.id   AF-W2ZX35-F1
#
_cell.length_a   1.000
_cell.length_b   1.000
_cell.length_c   1.000
_cell.angle_alpha   90.00
_cell.angle_beta   90.00
_cell.angle_gamma   90.00
#
_symmetry.space_group_name_H-M   'P 1'
#
loop_
_entity.id
_entity.type
_entity.pdbx_description
1 polymer ?
#
loop_
_entity_poly.entity_id
_entity_poly.type
_entity_poly.pdbx_seq_one_letter_code
_entity_poly.pdbx_strand_id
1 'polypeptide(L)' 'MLRDNGKYYETLAVWKEMGYSVGKVERAMNKLGKKSDDITYIINGYKAFRENNNVRLH' A
#
# COMPACT_ATOMS: atom_id res chain seq x y z
N MET A 1 -3.48 -10.95 -6.27
CA MET A 1 -2.70 -9.88 -5.60
C MET A 1 -2.56 -10.15 -4.11
N LEU A 2 -3.62 -10.41 -3.35
CA LEU A 2 -3.57 -10.62 -1.89
C LEU A 2 -3.05 -11.99 -1.39
N ARG A 3 -2.73 -12.94 -2.28
CA ARG A 3 -2.20 -14.27 -1.91
C ARG A 3 -0.69 -14.42 -2.19
N ASP A 4 -0.08 -13.40 -2.78
CA ASP A 4 1.33 -13.39 -3.15
C ASP A 4 1.99 -12.22 -2.40
N ASN A 5 2.61 -12.54 -1.27
CA ASN A 5 3.20 -11.54 -0.38
C ASN A 5 4.31 -10.73 -1.09
N GLY A 6 5.02 -11.30 -2.07
CA GLY A 6 6.04 -10.59 -2.83
C GLY A 6 5.44 -9.44 -3.64
N LYS A 7 4.42 -9.75 -4.45
CA LYS A 7 3.72 -8.73 -5.26
C LYS A 7 3.05 -7.66 -4.42
N TYR A 8 2.60 -8.02 -3.21
CA TYR A 8 2.03 -7.07 -2.28
C TYR A 8 3.06 -6.00 -1.88
N TYR A 9 4.23 -6.39 -1.35
CA TYR A 9 5.26 -5.44 -0.94
C TYR A 9 5.87 -4.66 -2.10
N GLU A 10 6.07 -5.29 -3.27
CA GLU A 10 6.49 -4.59 -4.50
C GLU A 10 5.52 -3.47 -4.87
N THR A 11 4.21 -3.73 -4.80
CA THR A 11 3.19 -2.73 -5.08
C THR A 11 3.27 -1.56 -4.10
N LEU A 12 3.47 -1.83 -2.81
CA LEU A 12 3.64 -0.78 -1.79
C LEU A 12 4.91 0.05 -2.04
N ALA A 13 6.01 -0.59 -2.43
CA ALA A 13 7.26 0.08 -2.77
C ALA A 13 7.09 1.03 -3.96
N VAL A 14 6.47 0.56 -5.05
CA VAL A 14 6.17 1.38 -6.24
C VAL A 14 5.31 2.59 -5.88
N TRP A 15 4.25 2.43 -5.07
CA TRP A 15 3.44 3.57 -4.65
C TRP A 15 4.22 4.59 -3.81
N LYS A 16 5.12 4.11 -2.95
CA LYS A 16 5.98 4.98 -2.14
C LYS A 16 6.97 5.75 -3.02
N GLU A 17 7.65 5.09 -3.96
CA GLU A 17 8.58 5.71 -4.91
C GLU A 17 7.89 6.76 -5.78
N MET A 18 6.65 6.49 -6.19
CA MET A 18 5.82 7.43 -6.95
C MET A 18 5.20 8.55 -6.09
N GLY A 19 5.49 8.60 -4.78
CA GLY A 19 5.02 9.64 -3.88
C GLY A 19 3.50 9.60 -3.64
N TYR A 20 2.85 8.44 -3.74
CA TYR A 20 1.40 8.35 -3.59
C TYR A 20 0.99 8.58 -2.14
N SER A 21 0.05 9.51 -1.92
CA SER A 21 -0.59 9.66 -0.61
C SER A 21 -1.52 8.49 -0.33
N VAL A 22 -1.79 8.24 0.96
CA VAL A 22 -2.74 7.20 1.40
C VAL A 22 -4.11 7.42 0.75
N GLY A 23 -4.61 8.66 0.75
CA GLY A 23 -5.89 8.99 0.11
C GLY A 23 -5.88 8.81 -1.41
N LYS A 24 -4.72 8.90 -2.08
CA LYS A 24 -4.61 8.59 -3.52
C LYS A 24 -4.78 7.08 -3.77
N VAL A 25 -4.13 6.24 -2.96
CA VAL A 25 -4.26 4.78 -3.03
C VAL A 25 -5.70 4.36 -2.72
N GLU A 26 -6.31 4.92 -1.68
CA GLU A 26 -7.68 4.61 -1.28
C GLU A 26 -8.69 4.93 -2.40
N ARG A 27 -8.59 6.11 -3.00
CA ARG A 27 -9.45 6.49 -4.16
C ARG A 27 -9.22 5.57 -5.36
N ALA A 28 -7.99 5.14 -5.61
CA ALA A 28 -7.70 4.22 -6.71
C ALA A 28 -8.34 2.84 -6.46
N MET A 29 -8.25 2.31 -5.24
CA MET A 29 -8.86 1.01 -4.91
C MET A 29 -10.39 1.05 -4.96
N ASN A 30 -11.00 2.16 -4.50
CA ASN A 30 -12.44 2.40 -4.65
C ASN A 30 -12.87 2.41 -6.12
N LYS A 31 -12.12 3.12 -6.99
CA LYS A 31 -12.38 3.15 -8.44
C LYS A 31 -12.26 1.78 -9.11
N LEU A 32 -11.43 0.90 -8.57
CA LEU A 32 -11.27 -0.49 -9.04
C LEU A 32 -12.34 -1.44 -8.48
N GLY A 33 -13.33 -0.94 -7.73
CA GLY A 33 -14.41 -1.75 -7.17
C GLY A 33 -13.93 -2.78 -6.14
N LYS A 34 -12.83 -2.50 -5.43
CA LYS A 34 -12.35 -3.39 -4.36
C LYS A 34 -13.30 -3.36 -3.18
N LYS A 35 -13.39 -4.49 -2.47
CA LYS A 35 -14.20 -4.60 -1.26
C LYS A 35 -13.60 -3.72 -0.16
N SER A 36 -14.44 -3.18 0.72
CA SER A 36 -14.02 -2.31 1.83
C SER A 36 -12.92 -2.95 2.68
N ASP A 37 -13.02 -4.25 2.96
CA ASP A 37 -12.02 -4.98 3.76
C ASP A 37 -10.66 -5.06 3.06
N ASP A 38 -10.66 -5.30 1.74
CA ASP A 38 -9.44 -5.33 0.93
C ASP A 38 -8.77 -3.95 0.90
N ILE A 39 -9.59 -2.89 0.75
CA ILE A 39 -9.12 -1.50 0.79
C ILE A 39 -8.49 -1.22 2.15
N THR A 40 -9.18 -1.57 3.23
CA THR A 40 -8.70 -1.35 4.60
C THR A 40 -7.37 -2.05 4.85
N TYR A 41 -7.25 -3.32 4.43
CA TYR A 41 -6.02 -4.09 4.53
C TYR A 41 -4.85 -3.42 3.79
N ILE A 42 -5.07 -3.04 2.53
CA ILE A 42 -4.05 -2.38 1.69
C ILE A 42 -3.64 -1.02 2.28
N ILE A 43 -4.60 -0.23 2.77
CA ILE A 43 -4.34 1.10 3.33
C ILE A 43 -3.56 1.01 4.63
N ASN A 44 -3.91 0.08 5.51
CA ASN A 44 -3.19 -0.13 6.76
C ASN A 44 -1.76 -0.61 6.51
N GLY A 45 -1.57 -1.55 5.58
CA GLY A 45 -0.23 -2.00 5.21
C GLY A 45 0.59 -0.90 4.54
N TYR A 46 -0.01 -0.08 3.68
CA TYR A 46 0.70 1.04 3.06
C TYR A 46 1.10 2.12 4.07
N LYS A 47 0.24 2.45 5.05
CA LYS A 47 0.58 3.35 6.17
C LYS A 47 1.80 2.83 6.94
N ALA A 48 1.73 1.58 7.41
CA ALA A 48 2.82 0.95 8.16
C ALA A 48 4.12 0.88 7.33
N PHE A 49 4.03 0.55 6.04
CA PHE A 49 5.19 0.49 5.14
C PHE A 49 5.86 1.85 4.98
N ARG A 50 5.10 2.95 4.90
CA ARG A 50 5.66 4.30 4.83
C ARG A 50 6.33 4.72 6.15
N GLU A 51 5.72 4.36 7.28
CA GLU A 51 6.21 4.70 8.63
C GLU A 51 7.48 3.91 9.03
N ASN A 52 7.60 2.65 8.61
CA ASN A 52 8.74 1.78 8.91
C ASN A 52 10.07 2.17 8.23
N ASN A 53 10.10 3.24 7.43
CA ASN A 53 11.32 3.70 6.75
C ASN A 53 12.24 4.61 7.60
N ASN A 54 12.01 4.72 8.90
CA ASN A 54 13.00 5.29 9.83
C ASN A 54 14.04 4.27 10.33
N VAL A 55 13.94 3.00 9.94
CA VAL A 55 15.05 2.06 10.13
C VAL A 55 15.96 2.21 8.91
N ARG A 56 16.96 3.09 9.02
CA ARG A 56 18.19 3.01 8.22
C ARG A 56 18.67 1.57 8.30
N LEU A 57 18.56 0.81 7.21
CA LEU A 57 19.38 -0.36 7.02
C LEU A 57 20.82 0.17 6.90
N HIS A 58 21.57 0.03 7.99
CA HIS A 58 23.01 0.29 8.07
C HIS A 58 23.73 -1.06 8.07
#